data_AF-A0A429IZG2-F1
#
_entry.id   AF-A0A429IZG2-F1
#
_cell.length_a   1.000
_cell.length_b   1.000
_cell.length_c   1.000
_cell.angle_alpha   90.00
_cell.angle_beta   90.00
_cell.angle_gamma   90.00
#
_symmetry.space_group_name_H-M   'P 1'
#
loop_
_entity.id
_entity.type
_entity.pdbx_description
1 polymer ?
#
loop_
_entity_poly.entity_id
_entity_poly.type
_entity_poly.pdbx_seq_one_letter_code
_entity_poly.pdbx_strand_id
1 'polypeptide(L)'
;MTERVVLAYSGGLDTSVAIGWIAEETGAEVIAVAVDVGQGGEDLDVIRKRALACGAVEAEVADAKDEFADEYCLPAIKANALYMDRYPLVSALSRPTIVKHLVAAARKHGATTVAHGCTGKGNDQVRFEAGISSLAPDLKCIAPVRDYAMTRDKAIAFCESKNLPIATTKKSPYSIDQNVFGRAVETGFLEDIWNAPIEDVYDYTADPAVPREADEVVITFEAGVPVAVDGKAVSVLQAVQQLNERAGAQGVGRIDMVEDRLVGIKSREIYEAPGAIALITAHQELENVTVERELARYKRQVEQRWGELVYDGLWFSPLKRALDGFIEEANRAVSGDIRMTLHGGRAVVTGRRSGQSLYDFNLATYDTGDTFDQSLSKGFIEIFGMSSKIAAKRDLA
;
A
#
# COMPACT_ATOMS: atom_id res chain seq x y z
N MET A 1 -40.07 5.59 -2.33
CA MET A 1 -38.93 4.80 -2.84
C MET A 1 -38.28 4.16 -1.65
N THR A 2 -37.99 2.87 -1.69
CA THR A 2 -37.25 2.18 -0.62
C THR A 2 -35.86 2.81 -0.51
N GLU A 3 -35.41 3.12 0.70
CA GLU A 3 -34.03 3.59 0.91
C GLU A 3 -33.05 2.47 0.54
N ARG A 4 -31.86 2.84 0.06
CA ARG A 4 -30.82 1.89 -0.32
C ARG A 4 -29.50 2.18 0.39
N VAL A 5 -28.80 1.11 0.75
CA VAL A 5 -27.48 1.13 1.36
C VAL A 5 -26.49 0.39 0.46
N VAL A 6 -25.38 1.03 0.11
CA VAL A 6 -24.26 0.38 -0.58
C VAL A 6 -23.26 -0.14 0.44
N LEU A 7 -23.05 -1.45 0.49
CA LEU A 7 -22.13 -2.11 1.42
C LEU A 7 -20.82 -2.50 0.70
N ALA A 8 -19.70 -2.07 1.28
CA ALA A 8 -18.39 -2.63 0.96
C ALA A 8 -18.34 -4.11 1.34
N TYR A 9 -18.33 -4.99 0.35
CA TYR A 9 -18.53 -6.42 0.53
C TYR A 9 -17.29 -7.22 0.13
N SER A 10 -16.72 -7.93 1.10
CA SER A 10 -15.51 -8.74 0.93
C SER A 10 -15.77 -10.24 0.80
N GLY A 11 -17.03 -10.69 0.90
CA GLY A 11 -17.36 -12.13 0.94
C GLY A 11 -17.18 -12.80 2.31
N GLY A 12 -16.55 -12.11 3.27
CA GLY A 12 -16.31 -12.62 4.61
C GLY A 12 -17.59 -12.77 5.46
N LEU A 13 -17.46 -13.44 6.60
CA LEU A 13 -18.57 -13.65 7.55
C LEU A 13 -19.23 -12.33 7.95
N ASP A 14 -18.43 -11.36 8.40
CA ASP A 14 -18.95 -10.13 9.01
C ASP A 14 -19.72 -9.27 7.99
N THR A 15 -19.18 -9.10 6.78
CA THR A 15 -19.86 -8.34 5.72
C THR A 15 -21.04 -9.10 5.13
N SER A 16 -21.07 -10.44 5.19
CA SER A 16 -22.24 -11.24 4.75
C SER A 16 -23.39 -11.16 5.73
N VAL A 17 -23.11 -11.15 7.04
CA VAL A 17 -24.11 -10.91 8.08
C VAL A 17 -24.63 -9.47 8.03
N ALA A 18 -23.74 -8.51 7.76
CA ALA A 18 -24.10 -7.10 7.67
C ALA A 18 -25.20 -6.83 6.63
N ILE A 19 -25.31 -7.62 5.56
CA ILE A 19 -26.39 -7.49 4.56
C ILE A 19 -27.77 -7.64 5.21
N GLY A 20 -28.02 -8.78 5.86
CA GLY A 20 -29.30 -9.03 6.51
C GLY A 20 -29.54 -8.10 7.69
N TRP A 21 -28.48 -7.81 8.45
CA TRP A 21 -28.56 -6.93 9.61
C TRP A 21 -28.96 -5.50 9.23
N ILE A 22 -28.32 -4.91 8.20
CA ILE A 22 -28.67 -3.57 7.70
C ILE A 22 -30.13 -3.54 7.26
N ALA A 23 -30.58 -4.58 6.54
CA ALA A 23 -31.96 -4.67 6.08
C ALA A 23 -32.97 -4.71 7.25
N GLU A 24 -32.68 -5.45 8.32
CA GLU A 24 -33.56 -5.55 9.49
C GLU A 24 -33.64 -4.24 10.29
N GLU A 25 -32.52 -3.57 10.49
CA GLU A 25 -32.45 -2.39 11.35
C GLU A 25 -32.91 -1.11 10.64
N THR A 26 -32.68 -1.02 9.33
CA THR A 26 -33.00 0.19 8.55
C THR A 26 -34.24 0.04 7.69
N GLY A 27 -34.66 -1.19 7.37
CA GLY A 27 -35.68 -1.45 6.36
C GLY A 27 -35.23 -1.15 4.93
N ALA A 28 -33.95 -0.82 4.72
CA ALA A 28 -33.39 -0.46 3.42
C ALA A 28 -32.99 -1.70 2.61
N GLU A 29 -33.01 -1.56 1.29
CA GLU A 29 -32.42 -2.54 0.38
C GLU A 29 -30.89 -2.41 0.42
N VAL A 30 -30.19 -3.54 0.49
CA VAL A 30 -28.71 -3.56 0.49
C VAL A 30 -28.19 -3.92 -0.88
N ILE A 31 -27.24 -3.12 -1.38
CA ILE A 31 -26.47 -3.37 -2.58
C ILE A 31 -25.05 -3.72 -2.15
N ALA A 32 -24.61 -4.94 -2.43
CA ALA A 32 -23.26 -5.38 -2.12
C ALA A 32 -22.31 -4.98 -3.25
N VAL A 33 -21.15 -4.42 -2.92
CA VAL A 33 -20.12 -4.06 -3.89
C VAL A 33 -18.80 -4.69 -3.47
N ALA A 34 -18.33 -5.65 -4.28
CA ALA A 34 -16.99 -6.20 -4.19
C ALA A 34 -16.09 -5.49 -5.20
N VAL A 35 -14.88 -5.13 -4.78
CA VAL A 35 -13.88 -4.48 -5.66
C VAL A 35 -12.68 -5.41 -5.75
N ASP A 36 -12.31 -5.79 -6.98
CA ASP A 36 -11.13 -6.59 -7.25
C ASP A 36 -9.91 -5.68 -7.32
N VAL A 37 -9.08 -5.77 -6.29
CA VAL A 37 -7.75 -5.13 -6.21
C VAL A 37 -6.64 -6.19 -6.24
N GLY A 38 -6.96 -7.39 -6.72
CA GLY A 38 -6.03 -8.51 -6.87
C GLY A 38 -5.81 -9.31 -5.60
N GLN A 39 -6.84 -9.42 -4.75
CA GLN A 39 -6.81 -10.22 -3.52
C GLN A 39 -6.68 -11.74 -3.75
N GLY A 40 -7.03 -12.22 -4.95
CA GLY A 40 -7.08 -13.66 -5.23
C GLY A 40 -8.11 -14.39 -4.35
N GLY A 41 -7.86 -15.67 -4.07
CA GLY A 41 -8.73 -16.48 -3.22
C GLY A 41 -10.00 -16.97 -3.93
N GLU A 42 -11.16 -16.77 -3.30
CA GLU A 42 -12.45 -17.21 -3.88
C GLU A 42 -12.79 -16.40 -5.13
N ASP A 43 -13.35 -17.09 -6.12
CA ASP A 43 -13.84 -16.47 -7.34
C ASP A 43 -14.89 -15.37 -7.02
N LEU A 44 -14.76 -14.20 -7.66
CA LEU A 44 -15.59 -13.04 -7.36
C LEU A 44 -17.07 -13.26 -7.71
N ASP A 45 -17.40 -14.13 -8.66
CA ASP A 45 -18.79 -14.52 -8.92
C ASP A 45 -19.36 -15.39 -7.80
N VAL A 46 -18.53 -16.17 -7.09
CA VAL A 46 -18.95 -16.88 -5.87
C VAL A 46 -19.26 -15.88 -4.75
N ILE A 47 -18.39 -14.88 -4.56
CA ILE A 47 -18.61 -13.78 -3.61
C ILE A 47 -19.90 -13.04 -3.95
N ARG A 48 -20.09 -12.66 -5.21
CA ARG A 48 -21.31 -11.99 -5.70
C ARG A 48 -22.57 -12.81 -5.42
N LYS A 49 -22.56 -14.12 -5.76
CA LYS A 49 -23.70 -15.02 -5.50
C LYS A 49 -23.97 -15.18 -4.01
N ARG A 50 -22.93 -15.19 -3.17
CA ARG A 50 -23.08 -15.23 -1.71
C ARG A 50 -23.80 -14.00 -1.19
N ALA A 51 -23.45 -12.80 -1.65
CA ALA A 51 -24.15 -11.57 -1.26
C ALA A 51 -25.65 -11.62 -1.56
N LEU A 52 -26.01 -12.06 -2.77
CA LEU A 52 -27.41 -12.23 -3.18
C LEU A 52 -28.13 -13.26 -2.29
N ALA A 53 -27.49 -14.39 -2.01
CA ALA A 53 -28.04 -15.41 -1.14
C ALA A 53 -28.15 -14.96 0.33
N CYS A 54 -27.37 -13.96 0.74
CA CYS A 54 -27.45 -13.31 2.05
C CYS A 54 -28.49 -12.18 2.12
N GLY A 55 -29.22 -11.90 1.02
CA GLY A 55 -30.34 -10.95 0.99
C GLY A 55 -30.06 -9.59 0.35
N ALA A 56 -28.92 -9.43 -0.33
CA ALA A 56 -28.68 -8.22 -1.12
C ALA A 56 -29.65 -8.17 -2.32
N VAL A 57 -30.22 -6.99 -2.59
CA VAL A 57 -31.12 -6.79 -3.75
C VAL A 57 -30.34 -6.79 -5.07
N GLU A 58 -29.07 -6.40 -5.00
CA GLU A 58 -28.12 -6.32 -6.10
C GLU A 58 -26.71 -6.59 -5.57
N ALA A 59 -25.85 -7.19 -6.39
CA ALA A 59 -24.46 -7.44 -6.04
C ALA A 59 -23.54 -7.17 -7.24
N GLU A 60 -22.65 -6.19 -7.08
CA GLU A 60 -21.73 -5.75 -8.11
C GLU A 60 -20.31 -6.19 -7.81
N VAL A 61 -19.56 -6.47 -8.87
CA VAL A 61 -18.12 -6.69 -8.83
C VAL A 61 -17.47 -5.64 -9.72
N ALA A 62 -16.59 -4.82 -9.17
CA ALA A 62 -15.78 -3.87 -9.93
C ALA A 62 -14.37 -4.46 -10.11
N ASP A 63 -13.95 -4.71 -11.36
CA ASP A 63 -12.55 -5.03 -11.64
C ASP A 63 -11.73 -3.74 -11.62
N ALA A 64 -10.90 -3.57 -10.59
CA ALA A 64 -10.11 -2.37 -10.37
C ALA A 64 -8.61 -2.70 -10.28
N LYS A 65 -8.15 -3.84 -10.81
CA LYS A 65 -6.73 -4.25 -10.67
C LYS A 65 -5.76 -3.28 -11.35
N ASP A 66 -6.01 -2.95 -12.62
CA ASP A 66 -5.19 -1.99 -13.36
C ASP A 66 -5.32 -0.57 -12.78
N GLU A 67 -6.55 -0.15 -12.43
CA GLU A 67 -6.79 1.13 -11.75
C GLU A 67 -6.03 1.22 -10.42
N PHE A 68 -6.06 0.17 -9.61
CA PHE A 68 -5.34 0.10 -8.34
C PHE A 68 -3.83 0.22 -8.55
N ALA A 69 -3.30 -0.49 -9.56
CA ALA A 69 -1.89 -0.41 -9.90
C ALA A 69 -1.48 1.01 -10.36
N ASP A 70 -2.23 1.59 -11.31
CA ASP A 70 -1.87 2.84 -11.98
C ASP A 70 -2.19 4.09 -11.14
N GLU A 71 -3.35 4.14 -10.47
CA GLU A 71 -3.79 5.31 -9.72
C GLU A 71 -3.38 5.30 -8.23
N TYR A 72 -2.92 4.16 -7.70
CA TYR A 72 -2.63 4.03 -6.26
C TYR A 72 -1.25 3.45 -5.96
N CYS A 73 -0.90 2.28 -6.51
CA CYS A 73 0.41 1.67 -6.30
C CYS A 73 1.54 2.48 -6.94
N LEU A 74 1.37 2.95 -8.18
CA LEU A 74 2.37 3.75 -8.89
C LEU A 74 2.71 5.06 -8.14
N PRO A 75 1.75 5.87 -7.67
CA PRO A 75 2.05 7.01 -6.80
C PRO A 75 2.85 6.63 -5.55
N ALA A 76 2.54 5.49 -4.92
CA ALA A 76 3.29 5.01 -3.76
C ALA A 76 4.74 4.63 -4.11
N ILE A 77 4.97 4.04 -5.28
CA ILE A 77 6.32 3.73 -5.79
C ILE A 77 7.10 5.02 -6.04
N LYS A 78 6.52 5.98 -6.78
CA LYS A 78 7.15 7.28 -7.07
C LYS A 78 7.45 8.09 -5.79
N ALA A 79 6.62 7.92 -4.77
CA ALA A 79 6.76 8.54 -3.47
C ALA A 79 7.69 7.74 -2.52
N ASN A 80 8.29 6.63 -2.97
CA ASN A 80 9.08 5.73 -2.12
C ASN A 80 8.39 5.40 -0.79
N ALA A 81 7.06 5.22 -0.82
CA ALA A 81 6.23 5.31 0.37
C ALA A 81 6.47 4.12 1.31
N LEU A 82 7.09 4.40 2.47
CA LEU A 82 7.35 3.44 3.53
C LEU A 82 6.94 4.07 4.86
N TYR A 83 5.76 3.72 5.36
CA TYR A 83 5.32 4.15 6.69
C TYR A 83 6.27 3.60 7.76
N MET A 84 6.71 4.48 8.66
CA MET A 84 7.76 4.22 9.64
C MET A 84 9.03 3.59 9.03
N ASP A 85 9.38 3.97 7.79
CA ASP A 85 10.52 3.45 7.03
C ASP A 85 10.48 1.92 6.83
N ARG A 86 9.30 1.30 6.87
CA ARG A 86 9.13 -0.17 6.80
C ARG A 86 7.98 -0.60 5.90
N TYR A 87 6.78 -0.05 6.10
CA TYR A 87 5.54 -0.59 5.53
C TYR A 87 5.12 0.14 4.26
N PRO A 88 4.98 -0.55 3.11
CA PRO A 88 4.59 0.08 1.85
C PRO A 88 3.08 0.30 1.72
N LEU A 89 2.36 0.55 2.81
CA LEU A 89 0.95 1.00 2.76
C LEU A 89 -0.01 0.00 2.07
N VAL A 90 0.31 -1.30 2.06
CA VAL A 90 -0.42 -2.41 1.41
C VAL A 90 -1.94 -2.25 1.53
N SER A 91 -2.43 -2.21 2.76
CA SER A 91 -3.83 -2.09 3.09
C SER A 91 -4.31 -0.68 2.79
N ALA A 92 -3.59 0.33 3.28
CA ALA A 92 -3.99 1.73 3.20
C ALA A 92 -4.30 2.21 1.77
N LEU A 93 -3.53 1.78 0.76
CA LEU A 93 -3.68 2.20 -0.63
C LEU A 93 -4.97 1.74 -1.29
N SER A 94 -5.49 0.57 -0.92
CA SER A 94 -6.70 0.01 -1.56
C SER A 94 -8.00 0.69 -1.10
N ARG A 95 -8.03 1.26 0.11
CA ARG A 95 -9.24 1.85 0.70
C ARG A 95 -9.78 3.01 -0.14
N PRO A 96 -8.98 4.00 -0.57
CA PRO A 96 -9.49 5.06 -1.43
C PRO A 96 -9.96 4.56 -2.81
N THR A 97 -9.40 3.46 -3.35
CA THR A 97 -9.93 2.77 -4.55
C THR A 97 -11.33 2.23 -4.28
N ILE A 98 -11.52 1.48 -3.20
CA ILE A 98 -12.81 0.91 -2.84
C ILE A 98 -13.84 2.02 -2.61
N VAL A 99 -13.48 3.08 -1.87
CA VAL A 99 -14.36 4.23 -1.63
C VAL A 99 -14.87 4.88 -2.93
N LYS A 100 -14.02 5.05 -3.95
CA LYS A 100 -14.41 5.60 -5.26
C LYS A 100 -15.51 4.76 -5.91
N HIS A 101 -15.38 3.43 -5.86
CA HIS A 101 -16.36 2.48 -6.40
C HIS A 101 -17.66 2.42 -5.57
N LEU A 102 -17.58 2.52 -4.24
CA LEU A 102 -18.78 2.58 -3.38
C LEU A 102 -19.60 3.84 -3.66
N VAL A 103 -18.94 4.99 -3.79
CA VAL A 103 -19.62 6.26 -4.12
C VAL A 103 -20.25 6.17 -5.51
N ALA A 104 -19.54 5.63 -6.50
CA ALA A 104 -20.08 5.45 -7.85
C ALA A 104 -21.32 4.54 -7.85
N ALA A 105 -21.28 3.41 -7.15
CA ALA A 105 -22.42 2.52 -6.98
C ALA A 105 -23.59 3.21 -6.26
N ALA A 106 -23.31 4.01 -5.22
CA ALA A 106 -24.34 4.76 -4.51
C ALA A 106 -25.06 5.74 -5.43
N ARG A 107 -24.34 6.45 -6.29
CA ARG A 107 -24.94 7.33 -7.31
C ARG A 107 -25.75 6.55 -8.34
N LYS A 108 -25.19 5.46 -8.87
CA LYS A 108 -25.85 4.60 -9.87
C LYS A 108 -27.20 4.08 -9.39
N HIS A 109 -27.29 3.70 -8.12
CA HIS A 109 -28.49 3.07 -7.55
C HIS A 109 -29.40 4.00 -6.76
N GLY A 110 -29.05 5.29 -6.68
CA GLY A 110 -29.79 6.27 -5.88
C GLY A 110 -29.75 5.97 -4.38
N ALA A 111 -28.67 5.37 -3.88
CA ALA A 111 -28.47 5.13 -2.47
C ALA A 111 -28.08 6.42 -1.74
N THR A 112 -28.59 6.58 -0.53
CA THR A 112 -28.31 7.73 0.35
C THR A 112 -27.31 7.38 1.45
N THR A 113 -26.93 6.11 1.56
CA THR A 113 -26.10 5.57 2.63
C THR A 113 -25.06 4.59 2.07
N VAL A 114 -23.85 4.65 2.61
CA VAL A 114 -22.78 3.68 2.39
C VAL A 114 -22.48 2.96 3.71
N ALA A 115 -22.11 1.70 3.64
CA ALA A 115 -21.76 0.88 4.79
C ALA A 115 -20.40 0.19 4.59
N HIS A 116 -19.67 -0.02 5.68
CA HIS A 116 -18.43 -0.81 5.69
C HIS A 116 -18.31 -1.66 6.96
N GLY A 117 -17.54 -2.74 6.89
CA GLY A 117 -17.36 -3.71 7.98
C GLY A 117 -16.18 -3.42 8.91
N CYS A 118 -15.67 -2.19 8.97
CA CYS A 118 -14.46 -1.90 9.77
C CYS A 118 -14.75 -1.91 11.27
N THR A 119 -13.75 -2.30 12.06
CA THR A 119 -13.81 -2.23 13.53
C THR A 119 -13.47 -0.83 14.04
N GLY A 120 -13.79 -0.56 15.31
CA GLY A 120 -13.50 0.72 15.98
C GLY A 120 -12.05 0.96 16.40
N LYS A 121 -11.15 -0.03 16.24
CA LYS A 121 -9.73 0.06 16.66
C LYS A 121 -8.72 0.06 15.50
N GLY A 122 -9.19 -0.07 14.26
CA GLY A 122 -8.36 -0.08 13.06
C GLY A 122 -8.32 1.29 12.38
N ASN A 123 -7.30 1.49 11.54
CA ASN A 123 -7.18 2.69 10.72
C ASN A 123 -8.20 2.73 9.56
N ASP A 124 -8.70 1.57 9.12
CA ASP A 124 -9.56 1.49 7.94
C ASP A 124 -10.88 2.22 8.08
N GLN A 125 -11.47 2.27 9.29
CA GLN A 125 -12.67 3.09 9.51
C GLN A 125 -12.41 4.56 9.12
N VAL A 126 -11.22 5.09 9.44
CA VAL A 126 -10.85 6.48 9.12
C VAL A 126 -10.67 6.61 7.62
N ARG A 127 -9.97 5.66 6.98
CA ARG A 127 -9.71 5.67 5.53
C ARG A 127 -11.00 5.61 4.72
N PHE A 128 -11.95 4.77 5.12
CA PHE A 128 -13.28 4.70 4.50
C PHE A 128 -14.08 5.97 4.74
N GLU A 129 -14.31 6.36 6.00
CA GLU A 129 -15.22 7.46 6.33
C GLU A 129 -14.68 8.83 5.90
N ALA A 130 -13.38 9.09 6.04
CA ALA A 130 -12.76 10.32 5.55
C ALA A 130 -12.82 10.39 4.02
N GLY A 131 -12.62 9.25 3.34
CA GLY A 131 -12.75 9.17 1.88
C GLY A 131 -14.18 9.41 1.40
N ILE A 132 -15.16 8.74 2.00
CA ILE A 132 -16.59 8.92 1.68
C ILE A 132 -17.00 10.37 1.94
N SER A 133 -16.62 10.93 3.10
CA SER A 133 -16.92 12.33 3.44
C SER A 133 -16.29 13.33 2.46
N SER A 134 -15.12 13.00 1.91
CA SER A 134 -14.44 13.85 0.92
C SER A 134 -15.08 13.79 -0.47
N LEU A 135 -15.51 12.61 -0.92
CA LEU A 135 -16.06 12.42 -2.27
C LEU A 135 -17.58 12.61 -2.36
N ALA A 136 -18.29 12.39 -1.26
CA ALA A 136 -19.74 12.33 -1.22
C ALA A 136 -20.27 12.73 0.18
N PRO A 137 -20.07 13.99 0.61
CA PRO A 137 -20.44 14.45 1.96
C PRO A 137 -21.96 14.39 2.25
N ASP A 138 -22.79 14.25 1.22
CA ASP A 138 -24.23 14.05 1.32
C ASP A 138 -24.64 12.60 1.66
N LEU A 139 -23.74 11.61 1.46
CA LEU A 139 -24.00 10.22 1.82
C LEU A 139 -23.82 10.01 3.33
N LYS A 140 -24.77 9.33 3.95
CA LYS A 140 -24.59 8.81 5.31
C LYS A 140 -23.60 7.64 5.29
N CYS A 141 -22.83 7.47 6.35
CA CYS A 141 -21.98 6.30 6.53
C CYS A 141 -22.43 5.51 7.77
N ILE A 142 -22.52 4.19 7.67
CA ILE A 142 -22.79 3.30 8.81
C ILE A 142 -21.71 2.23 8.90
N ALA A 143 -21.30 1.87 10.12
CA ALA A 143 -20.31 0.83 10.37
C ALA A 143 -20.90 -0.25 11.29
N PRO A 144 -21.66 -1.24 10.78
CA PRO A 144 -22.38 -2.21 11.61
C PRO A 144 -21.52 -2.93 12.66
N VAL A 145 -20.27 -3.25 12.31
CA VAL A 145 -19.32 -3.92 13.20
C VAL A 145 -18.94 -3.04 14.39
N ARG A 146 -18.72 -1.75 14.17
CA ARG A 146 -18.33 -0.78 15.21
C ARG A 146 -19.53 -0.27 15.99
N ASP A 147 -20.55 0.23 15.29
CA ASP A 147 -21.61 1.05 15.86
C ASP A 147 -22.64 0.21 16.64
N TYR A 148 -22.73 -1.09 16.32
CA TYR A 148 -23.76 -1.98 16.87
C TYR A 148 -23.20 -3.22 17.57
N ALA A 149 -21.89 -3.22 17.86
CA ALA A 149 -21.19 -4.28 18.59
C ALA A 149 -21.49 -5.69 18.05
N MET A 150 -21.41 -5.83 16.72
CA MET A 150 -21.56 -7.11 16.03
C MET A 150 -20.29 -7.95 16.24
N THR A 151 -20.28 -8.73 17.32
CA THR A 151 -19.20 -9.67 17.60
C THR A 151 -19.31 -10.90 16.71
N ARG A 152 -18.20 -11.62 16.52
CA ARG A 152 -18.16 -12.84 15.71
C ARG A 152 -19.19 -13.88 16.16
N ASP A 153 -19.39 -14.05 17.47
CA ASP A 153 -20.39 -14.99 18.01
C ASP A 153 -21.83 -14.57 17.66
N LYS A 154 -22.13 -13.26 17.70
CA LYS A 154 -23.43 -12.74 17.23
C LYS A 154 -23.60 -12.93 15.72
N ALA A 155 -22.53 -12.75 14.94
CA ALA A 155 -22.55 -12.98 13.50
C ALA A 155 -22.84 -14.45 13.16
N ILE A 156 -22.22 -15.39 13.88
CA ILE A 156 -22.50 -16.83 13.74
C ILE A 156 -23.95 -17.14 14.12
N ALA A 157 -24.44 -16.64 15.26
CA ALA A 157 -25.82 -16.84 15.68
C ALA A 157 -26.82 -16.27 14.66
N PHE A 158 -26.50 -15.12 14.05
CA PHE A 158 -27.31 -14.54 12.98
C PHE A 158 -27.34 -15.45 11.75
N CYS A 159 -26.19 -15.92 11.28
CA CYS A 159 -26.08 -16.89 10.18
C CYS A 159 -26.93 -18.15 10.42
N GLU A 160 -26.83 -18.74 11.62
CA GLU A 160 -27.58 -19.93 12.01
C GLU A 160 -29.09 -19.66 12.06
N SER A 161 -29.50 -18.53 12.63
CA SER A 161 -30.93 -18.17 12.73
C SER A 161 -31.60 -17.92 11.37
N LYS A 162 -30.81 -17.52 10.37
CA LYS A 162 -31.26 -17.16 9.01
C LYS A 162 -30.91 -18.20 7.96
N ASN A 163 -30.29 -19.32 8.33
CA ASN A 163 -29.77 -20.34 7.42
C ASN A 163 -28.92 -19.73 6.27
N LEU A 164 -28.05 -18.77 6.58
CA LEU A 164 -27.21 -18.14 5.55
C LEU A 164 -26.17 -19.14 5.01
N PRO A 165 -25.91 -19.16 3.68
CA PRO A 165 -24.98 -20.10 3.05
C PRO A 165 -23.52 -19.66 3.21
N ILE A 166 -23.07 -19.49 4.45
CA ILE A 166 -21.73 -19.03 4.79
C ILE A 166 -21.02 -20.15 5.57
N ALA A 167 -19.79 -20.46 5.19
CA ALA A 167 -18.97 -21.40 5.95
C ALA A 167 -18.61 -20.78 7.32
N THR A 168 -19.22 -21.25 8.40
CA THR A 168 -18.98 -20.80 9.78
C THR A 168 -17.78 -21.48 10.45
N THR A 169 -16.98 -22.25 9.69
CA THR A 169 -15.90 -23.06 10.25
C THR A 169 -14.86 -22.21 11.00
N LYS A 170 -14.37 -22.73 12.15
CA LYS A 170 -13.26 -22.19 12.99
C LYS A 170 -11.89 -22.12 12.29
N LYS A 171 -11.84 -21.96 10.97
CA LYS A 171 -10.78 -22.55 10.12
C LYS A 171 -9.45 -21.80 10.05
N SER A 172 -9.36 -20.56 10.54
CA SER A 172 -8.08 -19.84 10.51
C SER A 172 -7.99 -18.89 11.71
N PRO A 173 -6.90 -18.92 12.50
CA PRO A 173 -6.64 -17.93 13.55
C PRO A 173 -6.16 -16.58 12.98
N TYR A 174 -5.95 -16.48 11.66
CA TYR A 174 -5.45 -15.30 10.98
C TYR A 174 -6.58 -14.37 10.53
N SER A 175 -6.44 -13.09 10.84
CA SER A 175 -7.12 -11.99 10.15
C SER A 175 -6.19 -11.55 9.02
N ILE A 176 -6.61 -11.79 7.78
CA ILE A 176 -5.81 -11.55 6.58
C ILE A 176 -6.49 -10.48 5.72
N ASP A 177 -5.71 -9.50 5.30
CA ASP A 177 -6.07 -8.54 4.27
C ASP A 177 -5.00 -8.59 3.18
N GLN A 178 -5.38 -8.88 1.94
CA GLN A 178 -4.43 -9.03 0.85
C GLN A 178 -4.98 -8.45 -0.45
N ASN A 179 -4.06 -7.93 -1.26
CA ASN A 179 -4.30 -7.42 -2.59
C ASN A 179 -3.05 -7.66 -3.45
N VAL A 180 -3.01 -7.16 -4.68
CA VAL A 180 -1.84 -7.37 -5.54
C VAL A 180 -0.59 -6.66 -5.03
N PHE A 181 -0.70 -5.61 -4.22
CA PHE A 181 0.46 -4.86 -3.71
C PHE A 181 1.12 -5.52 -2.50
N GLY A 182 0.38 -6.38 -1.79
CA GLY A 182 0.90 -7.15 -0.67
C GLY A 182 -0.19 -7.77 0.18
N ARG A 183 0.24 -8.31 1.32
CA ARG A 183 -0.59 -9.02 2.28
C ARG A 183 -0.25 -8.58 3.71
N ALA A 184 -1.28 -8.43 4.54
CA ALA A 184 -1.20 -8.10 5.96
C ALA A 184 -1.82 -9.24 6.78
N VAL A 185 -1.19 -9.57 7.90
CA VAL A 185 -1.63 -10.63 8.79
C VAL A 185 -1.61 -10.17 10.24
N GLU A 186 -2.76 -10.32 10.89
CA GLU A 186 -2.91 -10.22 12.34
C GLU A 186 -3.33 -11.60 12.90
N THR A 187 -2.80 -11.95 14.06
CA THR A 187 -3.22 -13.14 14.81
C THR A 187 -2.98 -12.92 16.30
N GLY A 188 -3.86 -13.47 17.14
CA GLY A 188 -3.72 -13.36 18.59
C GLY A 188 -2.38 -13.88 19.12
N PHE A 189 -1.74 -14.83 18.43
CA PHE A 189 -0.41 -15.34 18.80
C PHE A 189 0.68 -14.27 18.71
N LEU A 190 0.63 -13.37 17.72
CA LEU A 190 1.65 -12.35 17.47
C LEU A 190 1.35 -11.02 18.18
N GLU A 191 0.22 -10.92 18.89
CA GLU A 191 -0.04 -9.80 19.79
C GLU A 191 0.98 -9.73 20.93
N ASP A 192 1.58 -10.86 21.32
CA ASP A 192 2.79 -10.88 22.15
C ASP A 192 4.03 -10.59 21.27
N ILE A 193 4.64 -9.43 21.50
CA ILE A 193 5.80 -8.95 20.76
C ILE A 193 7.07 -9.79 20.94
N TRP A 194 7.08 -10.75 21.88
CA TRP A 194 8.18 -11.70 22.05
C TRP A 194 8.02 -12.97 21.20
N ASN A 195 6.81 -13.28 20.73
CA ASN A 195 6.59 -14.42 19.85
C ASN A 195 7.10 -14.12 18.45
N ALA A 196 8.02 -14.93 17.92
CA ALA A 196 8.44 -14.79 16.53
C ALA A 196 7.34 -15.27 15.56
N PRO A 197 7.21 -14.67 14.36
CA PRO A 197 6.33 -15.21 13.33
C PRO A 197 6.76 -16.63 12.94
N ILE A 198 5.78 -17.49 12.68
CA ILE A 198 5.97 -18.87 12.24
C ILE A 198 5.66 -18.98 10.75
N GLU A 199 6.13 -20.04 10.10
CA GLU A 199 6.05 -20.13 8.63
C GLU A 199 4.61 -20.13 8.10
N ASP A 200 3.63 -20.61 8.87
CA ASP A 200 2.22 -20.65 8.45
C ASP A 200 1.57 -19.26 8.29
N VAL A 201 2.24 -18.21 8.77
CA VAL A 201 1.78 -16.82 8.64
C VAL A 201 1.96 -16.35 7.21
N TYR A 202 2.92 -16.89 6.47
CA TYR A 202 3.34 -16.43 5.15
C TYR A 202 2.65 -17.20 4.02
N ASP A 203 2.32 -16.50 2.93
CA ASP A 203 1.67 -17.07 1.74
C ASP A 203 2.25 -16.49 0.44
N TYR A 204 2.55 -15.17 0.42
CA TYR A 204 3.11 -14.50 -0.75
C TYR A 204 4.63 -14.75 -0.91
N THR A 205 5.30 -15.15 0.15
CA THR A 205 6.77 -15.27 0.20
C THR A 205 7.22 -16.61 0.73
N ALA A 206 8.25 -17.18 0.13
CA ALA A 206 8.88 -18.40 0.60
C ALA A 206 9.89 -18.13 1.73
N ASP A 207 10.15 -19.11 2.59
CA ASP A 207 11.12 -18.98 3.68
C ASP A 207 12.52 -18.59 3.14
N PRO A 208 13.08 -17.41 3.50
CA PRO A 208 14.39 -16.97 3.04
C PRO A 208 15.56 -17.83 3.58
N ALA A 209 15.36 -18.63 4.62
CA ALA A 209 16.38 -19.52 5.17
C ALA A 209 16.61 -20.78 4.32
N VAL A 210 15.65 -21.14 3.46
CA VAL A 210 15.78 -22.29 2.55
C VAL A 210 16.76 -21.92 1.42
N PRO A 211 17.86 -22.69 1.20
CA PRO A 211 18.83 -22.39 0.15
C PRO A 211 18.21 -22.42 -1.26
N ARG A 212 18.47 -21.38 -2.04
CA ARG A 212 18.05 -21.23 -3.45
C ARG A 212 19.15 -20.52 -4.25
N GLU A 213 19.14 -20.70 -5.56
CA GLU A 213 19.94 -19.86 -6.46
C GLU A 213 19.39 -18.43 -6.45
N ALA A 214 20.30 -17.45 -6.53
CA ALA A 214 19.92 -16.04 -6.57
C ALA A 214 19.22 -15.70 -7.89
N ASP A 215 18.22 -14.83 -7.83
CA ASP A 215 17.50 -14.34 -9.01
C ASP A 215 18.00 -12.93 -9.36
N GLU A 216 18.60 -12.76 -10.55
CA GLU A 216 18.99 -11.45 -11.05
C GLU A 216 17.88 -10.86 -11.91
N VAL A 217 17.47 -9.63 -11.59
CA VAL A 217 16.42 -8.90 -12.31
C VAL A 217 16.92 -7.52 -12.75
N VAL A 218 16.50 -7.09 -13.94
CA VAL A 218 16.61 -5.70 -14.40
C VAL A 218 15.22 -5.08 -14.47
N ILE A 219 15.02 -3.95 -13.81
CA ILE A 219 13.78 -3.17 -13.86
C ILE A 219 14.06 -1.87 -14.61
N THR A 220 13.29 -1.60 -15.66
CA THR A 220 13.36 -0.37 -16.45
C THR A 220 12.25 0.58 -16.02
N PHE A 221 12.62 1.84 -15.76
CA PHE A 221 11.69 2.92 -15.45
C PHE A 221 11.70 4.01 -16.52
N GLU A 222 10.56 4.64 -16.72
CA GLU A 222 10.38 5.88 -17.49
C GLU A 222 9.57 6.88 -16.65
N ALA A 223 10.15 8.04 -16.36
CA ALA A 223 9.57 9.07 -15.49
C ALA A 223 8.99 8.53 -14.16
N GLY A 224 9.72 7.62 -13.51
CA GLY A 224 9.32 6.95 -12.26
C GLY A 224 8.35 5.78 -12.43
N VAL A 225 7.89 5.48 -13.65
CA VAL A 225 6.96 4.37 -13.94
C VAL A 225 7.75 3.10 -14.29
N PRO A 226 7.51 1.93 -13.66
CA PRO A 226 8.12 0.68 -14.09
C PRO A 226 7.49 0.21 -15.41
N VAL A 227 8.26 0.22 -16.49
CA VAL A 227 7.79 -0.06 -17.86
C VAL A 227 8.33 -1.36 -18.45
N ALA A 228 9.39 -1.94 -17.87
CA ALA A 228 9.94 -3.21 -18.33
C ALA A 228 10.57 -4.03 -17.20
N VAL A 229 10.51 -5.36 -17.32
CA VAL A 229 11.26 -6.32 -16.48
C VAL A 229 12.08 -7.22 -17.42
N ASP A 230 13.39 -7.26 -17.22
CA ASP A 230 14.38 -7.94 -18.08
C ASP A 230 14.22 -7.59 -19.57
N GLY A 231 13.96 -6.30 -19.84
CA GLY A 231 13.76 -5.76 -21.20
C GLY A 231 12.42 -6.12 -21.84
N LYS A 232 11.52 -6.82 -21.15
CA LYS A 232 10.15 -7.09 -21.63
C LYS A 232 9.21 -6.02 -21.10
N ALA A 233 8.49 -5.37 -22.01
CA ALA A 233 7.50 -4.35 -21.65
C ALA A 233 6.40 -4.92 -20.74
N VAL A 234 6.00 -4.15 -19.73
CA VAL A 234 4.96 -4.52 -18.76
C VAL A 234 4.09 -3.31 -18.42
N SER A 235 2.82 -3.55 -18.06
CA SER A 235 2.04 -2.56 -17.29
C SER A 235 2.52 -2.49 -15.83
N VAL A 236 2.09 -1.48 -15.07
CA VAL A 236 2.41 -1.38 -13.63
C VAL A 236 1.89 -2.62 -12.89
N LEU A 237 0.67 -3.08 -13.19
CA LEU A 237 0.10 -4.29 -12.61
C LEU A 237 0.99 -5.52 -12.90
N GLN A 238 1.43 -5.70 -14.15
CA GLN A 238 2.30 -6.79 -14.54
C GLN A 238 3.67 -6.71 -13.87
N ALA A 239 4.23 -5.51 -13.69
CA ALA A 239 5.49 -5.31 -12.96
C ALA A 239 5.35 -5.77 -11.49
N VAL A 240 4.29 -5.34 -10.80
CA VAL A 240 4.01 -5.75 -9.42
C VAL A 240 3.83 -7.26 -9.33
N GLN A 241 3.03 -7.87 -10.22
CA GLN A 241 2.78 -9.32 -10.23
C GLN A 241 4.03 -10.15 -10.49
N GLN A 242 4.83 -9.79 -11.51
CA GLN A 242 6.07 -10.52 -11.81
C GLN A 242 7.08 -10.42 -10.66
N LEU A 243 7.19 -9.24 -10.04
CA LEU A 243 8.10 -9.06 -8.91
C LEU A 243 7.56 -9.67 -7.61
N ASN A 244 6.24 -9.79 -7.44
CA ASN A 244 5.69 -10.58 -6.34
C ASN A 244 6.11 -12.04 -6.45
N GLU A 245 6.00 -12.63 -7.65
CA GLU A 245 6.40 -14.03 -7.88
C GLU A 245 7.91 -14.20 -7.64
N ARG A 246 8.74 -13.40 -8.31
CA ARG A 246 10.21 -13.53 -8.28
C ARG A 246 10.81 -13.19 -6.93
N ALA A 247 10.47 -12.02 -6.39
CA ALA A 247 10.99 -11.57 -5.11
C ALA A 247 10.38 -12.39 -3.96
N GLY A 248 9.11 -12.78 -4.07
CA GLY A 248 8.44 -13.66 -3.11
C GLY A 248 9.07 -15.05 -3.05
N ALA A 249 9.44 -15.64 -4.19
CA ALA A 249 10.17 -16.92 -4.24
C ALA A 249 11.53 -16.88 -3.50
N GLN A 250 12.11 -15.68 -3.35
CA GLN A 250 13.36 -15.42 -2.64
C GLN A 250 13.16 -14.93 -1.19
N GLY A 251 11.90 -14.87 -0.71
CA GLY A 251 11.54 -14.42 0.64
C GLY A 251 11.63 -12.91 0.86
N VAL A 252 11.76 -12.12 -0.20
CA VAL A 252 11.89 -10.65 -0.12
C VAL A 252 10.57 -10.06 0.38
N GLY A 253 10.66 -9.03 1.22
CA GLY A 253 9.50 -8.23 1.62
C GLY A 253 8.66 -8.83 2.74
N ARG A 254 9.19 -9.80 3.51
CA ARG A 254 8.67 -10.14 4.85
C ARG A 254 8.99 -8.99 5.82
N ILE A 255 7.96 -8.40 6.41
CA ILE A 255 8.07 -7.26 7.33
C ILE A 255 7.37 -7.64 8.63
N ASP A 256 8.07 -7.53 9.76
CA ASP A 256 7.52 -7.64 11.10
C ASP A 256 7.75 -6.30 11.79
N MET A 257 6.67 -5.61 12.16
CA MET A 257 6.79 -4.28 12.76
C MET A 257 5.77 -4.03 13.86
N VAL A 258 6.18 -3.22 14.82
CA VAL A 258 5.28 -2.52 15.74
C VAL A 258 5.06 -1.11 15.18
N GLU A 259 3.82 -0.79 14.83
CA GLU A 259 3.43 0.46 14.19
C GLU A 259 2.59 1.37 15.10
N ASP A 260 2.55 2.66 14.77
CA ASP A 260 1.74 3.67 15.45
C ASP A 260 0.41 3.90 14.71
N ARG A 261 -0.69 3.35 15.21
CA ARG A 261 -2.00 3.61 14.61
C ARG A 261 -2.42 5.06 14.85
N LEU A 262 -3.12 5.64 13.87
CA LEU A 262 -3.67 6.99 13.98
C LEU A 262 -4.59 7.15 15.21
N VAL A 263 -5.28 6.07 15.58
CA VAL A 263 -6.18 6.04 16.75
C VAL A 263 -5.44 6.03 18.10
N GLY A 264 -4.10 6.18 18.12
CA GLY A 264 -3.31 6.45 19.32
C GLY A 264 -2.75 5.23 20.05
N ILE A 265 -2.77 4.05 19.42
CA ILE A 265 -2.23 2.81 19.97
C ILE A 265 -1.12 2.25 19.09
N LYS A 266 -0.22 1.47 19.69
CA LYS A 266 0.68 0.61 18.94
C LYS A 266 0.01 -0.73 18.64
N SER A 267 0.30 -1.29 17.48
CA SER A 267 -0.04 -2.66 17.11
C SER A 267 1.15 -3.34 16.46
N ARG A 268 1.21 -4.67 16.53
CA ARG A 268 2.19 -5.46 15.78
C ARG A 268 1.50 -6.13 14.61
N GLU A 269 2.08 -5.98 13.41
CA GLU A 269 1.55 -6.55 12.18
C GLU A 269 2.68 -7.21 11.37
N ILE A 270 2.33 -8.30 10.69
CA ILE A 270 3.19 -8.96 9.71
C ILE A 270 2.69 -8.60 8.32
N TYR A 271 3.61 -8.20 7.46
CA TYR A 271 3.33 -7.91 6.06
C TYR A 271 4.20 -8.74 5.13
N GLU A 272 3.65 -9.05 3.96
CA GLU A 272 4.36 -9.58 2.81
C GLU A 272 4.14 -8.65 1.62
N ALA A 273 5.20 -7.97 1.17
CA ALA A 273 5.12 -7.02 0.06
C ALA A 273 6.29 -7.18 -0.92
N PRO A 274 6.51 -8.38 -1.50
CA PRO A 274 7.70 -8.70 -2.30
C PRO A 274 7.90 -7.74 -3.48
N GLY A 275 6.88 -7.58 -4.33
CA GLY A 275 6.95 -6.71 -5.50
C GLY A 275 7.08 -5.24 -5.14
N ALA A 276 6.31 -4.77 -4.16
CA ALA A 276 6.39 -3.38 -3.68
C ALA A 276 7.78 -3.03 -3.14
N ILE A 277 8.37 -3.88 -2.29
CA ILE A 277 9.71 -3.66 -1.74
C ILE A 277 10.77 -3.67 -2.85
N ALA A 278 10.69 -4.61 -3.79
CA ALA A 278 11.63 -4.63 -4.93
C ALA A 278 11.51 -3.38 -5.80
N LEU A 279 10.29 -2.94 -6.12
CA LEU A 279 10.03 -1.74 -6.93
C LEU A 279 10.49 -0.46 -6.24
N ILE A 280 10.14 -0.27 -4.96
CA ILE A 280 10.57 0.91 -4.18
C ILE A 280 12.10 0.93 -4.04
N THR A 281 12.73 -0.21 -3.76
CA THR A 281 14.19 -0.31 -3.67
C THR A 281 14.85 0.10 -4.98
N ALA A 282 14.36 -0.41 -6.11
CA ALA A 282 14.89 -0.06 -7.42
C ALA A 282 14.66 1.43 -7.75
N HIS A 283 13.46 1.93 -7.46
CA HIS A 283 13.10 3.32 -7.71
C HIS A 283 14.00 4.31 -6.94
N GLN A 284 14.19 4.11 -5.63
CA GLN A 284 15.11 4.91 -4.80
C GLN A 284 16.53 4.95 -5.38
N GLU A 285 17.00 3.81 -5.90
CA GLU A 285 18.33 3.67 -6.45
C GLU A 285 18.50 4.34 -7.82
N LEU A 286 17.42 4.45 -8.58
CA LEU A 286 17.40 5.24 -9.81
C LEU A 286 17.37 6.75 -9.51
N GLU A 287 16.66 7.18 -8.46
CA GLU A 287 16.68 8.58 -8.03
C GLU A 287 18.07 9.03 -7.60
N ASN A 288 18.84 8.18 -6.90
CA ASN A 288 20.24 8.47 -6.54
C ASN A 288 21.13 8.76 -7.76
N VAL A 289 20.76 8.29 -8.95
CA VAL A 289 21.49 8.50 -10.20
C VAL A 289 20.96 9.70 -10.98
N THR A 290 19.68 10.05 -10.84
CA THR A 290 18.96 10.96 -11.75
C THR A 290 18.45 12.25 -11.10
N VAL A 291 18.41 12.32 -9.77
CA VAL A 291 17.87 13.45 -9.01
C VAL A 291 19.01 14.22 -8.33
N GLU A 292 19.02 15.55 -8.49
CA GLU A 292 20.03 16.43 -7.90
C GLU A 292 19.98 16.38 -6.35
N ARG A 293 21.14 16.58 -5.70
CA ARG A 293 21.36 16.39 -4.27
C ARG A 293 20.36 17.12 -3.36
N GLU A 294 20.08 18.41 -3.58
CA GLU A 294 19.16 19.17 -2.71
C GLU A 294 17.70 18.81 -2.99
N LEU A 295 17.33 18.55 -4.25
CA LEU A 295 16.01 18.02 -4.58
C LEU A 295 15.79 16.66 -3.90
N ALA A 296 16.75 15.74 -3.96
CA ALA A 296 16.67 14.44 -3.30
C ALA A 296 16.58 14.56 -1.77
N ARG A 297 17.31 15.50 -1.16
CA ARG A 297 17.21 15.79 0.28
C ARG A 297 15.83 16.28 0.69
N TYR A 298 15.23 17.19 -0.09
CA TYR A 298 13.90 17.70 0.20
C TYR A 298 12.80 16.66 -0.10
N LYS A 299 12.96 15.92 -1.20
CA LYS A 299 12.03 14.85 -1.60
C LYS A 299 11.83 13.83 -0.49
N ARG A 300 12.89 13.40 0.21
CA ARG A 300 12.77 12.50 1.38
C ARG A 300 11.79 12.97 2.46
N GLN A 301 11.71 14.28 2.71
CA GLN A 301 10.72 14.84 3.65
C GLN A 301 9.30 14.78 3.08
N VAL A 302 9.17 15.02 1.78
CA VAL A 302 7.89 14.93 1.06
C VAL A 302 7.39 13.48 1.00
N GLU A 303 8.26 12.52 0.72
CA GLU A 303 7.97 11.08 0.70
C GLU A 303 7.41 10.62 2.05
N GLN A 304 8.12 10.95 3.14
CA GLN A 304 7.67 10.64 4.49
C GLN A 304 6.28 11.22 4.74
N ARG A 305 6.10 12.52 4.45
CA ARG A 305 4.81 13.18 4.70
C ARG A 305 3.69 12.62 3.83
N TRP A 306 3.99 12.25 2.58
CA TRP A 306 3.04 11.60 1.69
C TRP A 306 2.58 10.26 2.28
N GLY A 307 3.53 9.43 2.74
CA GLY A 307 3.23 8.14 3.36
C GLY A 307 2.37 8.26 4.63
N GLU A 308 2.65 9.23 5.50
CA GLU A 308 1.84 9.54 6.68
C GLU A 308 0.40 9.92 6.30
N LEU A 309 0.21 10.81 5.32
CA LEU A 309 -1.13 11.23 4.89
C LEU A 309 -1.95 10.06 4.37
N VAL A 310 -1.34 9.15 3.61
CA VAL A 310 -2.04 7.97 3.10
C VAL A 310 -2.38 7.00 4.24
N TYR A 311 -1.44 6.76 5.17
CA TYR A 311 -1.70 5.93 6.35
C TYR A 311 -2.88 6.45 7.17
N ASP A 312 -2.94 7.77 7.36
CA ASP A 312 -3.95 8.51 8.15
C ASP A 312 -5.33 8.62 7.46
N GLY A 313 -5.51 8.06 6.26
CA GLY A 313 -6.77 8.13 5.51
C GLY A 313 -7.01 9.47 4.80
N LEU A 314 -5.95 10.27 4.63
CA LEU A 314 -5.99 11.58 4.00
C LEU A 314 -5.61 11.55 2.52
N TRP A 315 -5.87 10.43 1.82
CA TRP A 315 -5.63 10.28 0.37
C TRP A 315 -6.26 11.41 -0.46
N PHE A 316 -7.48 11.80 -0.14
CA PHE A 316 -8.23 12.85 -0.86
C PHE A 316 -7.94 14.27 -0.36
N SER A 317 -7.05 14.44 0.63
CA SER A 317 -6.74 15.75 1.21
C SER A 317 -6.02 16.67 0.20
N PRO A 318 -6.20 18.00 0.33
CA PRO A 318 -5.53 18.95 -0.56
C PRO A 318 -4.01 18.93 -0.42
N LEU A 319 -3.47 18.64 0.78
CA LEU A 319 -2.02 18.51 0.97
C LEU A 319 -1.47 17.31 0.20
N LYS A 320 -2.09 16.13 0.31
CA LYS A 320 -1.68 14.93 -0.45
C LYS A 320 -1.64 15.24 -1.95
N ARG A 321 -2.70 15.88 -2.48
CA ARG A 321 -2.76 16.29 -3.90
C ARG A 321 -1.64 17.26 -4.30
N ALA A 322 -1.29 18.21 -3.44
CA ALA A 322 -0.17 19.12 -3.70
C ALA A 322 1.17 18.38 -3.70
N LEU A 323 1.35 17.41 -2.79
CA LEU A 323 2.55 16.56 -2.77
C LEU A 323 2.62 15.64 -4.00
N ASP A 324 1.50 15.12 -4.51
CA ASP A 324 1.48 14.37 -5.78
C ASP A 324 2.09 15.20 -6.92
N GLY A 325 1.72 16.49 -7.02
CA GLY A 325 2.30 17.39 -8.04
C GLY A 325 3.80 17.62 -7.88
N PHE A 326 4.30 17.71 -6.64
CA PHE A 326 5.73 17.76 -6.38
C PHE A 326 6.44 16.45 -6.77
N ILE A 327 5.86 15.31 -6.40
CA ILE A 327 6.41 13.97 -6.68
C ILE A 327 6.49 13.74 -8.19
N GLU A 328 5.46 14.13 -8.95
CA GLU A 328 5.47 14.03 -10.42
C GLU A 328 6.57 14.88 -11.06
N GLU A 329 6.80 16.12 -10.58
CA GLU A 329 7.92 16.94 -11.07
C GLU A 329 9.27 16.30 -10.76
N ALA A 330 9.46 15.82 -9.53
CA ALA A 330 10.71 15.19 -9.11
C ALA A 330 11.02 13.89 -9.87
N ASN A 331 9.99 13.21 -10.39
CA ASN A 331 10.11 11.96 -11.12
C ASN A 331 10.41 12.12 -12.62
N ARG A 332 10.36 13.34 -13.19
CA ARG A 332 10.50 13.56 -14.64
C ARG A 332 11.77 12.96 -15.25
N ALA A 333 12.89 13.03 -14.53
CA ALA A 333 14.18 12.51 -14.99
C ALA A 333 14.47 11.07 -14.53
N VAL A 334 13.59 10.46 -13.72
CA VAL A 334 13.78 9.14 -13.12
C VAL A 334 13.50 8.06 -14.16
N SER A 335 14.42 7.93 -15.11
CA SER A 335 14.34 6.99 -16.23
C SER A 335 15.65 6.24 -16.41
N GLY A 336 15.59 4.92 -16.61
CA GLY A 336 16.77 4.06 -16.73
C GLY A 336 16.54 2.67 -16.18
N ASP A 337 17.61 1.90 -16.06
CA ASP A 337 17.57 0.51 -15.62
C ASP A 337 18.31 0.33 -14.30
N ILE A 338 17.70 -0.46 -13.43
CA ILE A 338 18.27 -0.92 -12.17
C ILE A 338 18.37 -2.42 -12.20
N ARG A 339 19.59 -2.94 -12.00
CA ARG A 339 19.85 -4.37 -11.86
C ARG A 339 19.96 -4.73 -10.39
N MET A 340 19.27 -5.77 -9.97
CA MET A 340 19.24 -6.26 -8.60
C MET A 340 19.42 -7.77 -8.54
N THR A 341 19.97 -8.23 -7.43
CA THR A 341 19.97 -9.63 -7.03
C THR A 341 18.93 -9.82 -5.91
N LEU A 342 17.95 -10.67 -6.15
CA LEU A 342 16.92 -11.10 -5.20
C LEU A 342 17.39 -12.42 -4.59
N HIS A 343 17.69 -12.42 -3.29
CA HIS A 343 18.18 -13.63 -2.61
C HIS A 343 18.08 -13.52 -1.09
N GLY A 344 17.75 -14.63 -0.43
CA GLY A 344 17.82 -14.74 1.04
C GLY A 344 17.05 -13.65 1.77
N GLY A 345 15.87 -13.28 1.27
CA GLY A 345 15.01 -12.25 1.85
C GLY A 345 15.38 -10.81 1.50
N ARG A 346 16.34 -10.59 0.58
CA ARG A 346 16.85 -9.25 0.24
C ARG A 346 16.79 -8.98 -1.26
N ALA A 347 16.49 -7.73 -1.61
CA ALA A 347 16.73 -7.16 -2.93
C ALA A 347 17.97 -6.27 -2.84
N VAL A 348 19.07 -6.65 -3.50
CA VAL A 348 20.35 -5.94 -3.44
C VAL A 348 20.70 -5.39 -4.82
N VAL A 349 20.87 -4.07 -4.93
CA VAL A 349 21.22 -3.43 -6.21
C VAL A 349 22.67 -3.71 -6.59
N THR A 350 22.88 -4.14 -7.83
CA THR A 350 24.20 -4.52 -8.39
C THR A 350 24.59 -3.70 -9.62
N GLY A 351 23.70 -2.86 -10.14
CA GLY A 351 24.00 -2.01 -11.29
C GLY A 351 22.93 -0.95 -11.56
N ARG A 352 23.35 0.18 -12.13
CA ARG A 352 22.48 1.26 -12.58
C ARG A 352 22.95 1.75 -13.94
N ARG A 353 22.02 2.09 -14.83
CA ARG A 353 22.33 2.83 -16.07
C ARG A 353 21.17 3.74 -16.45
N SER A 354 21.47 4.96 -16.88
CA SER A 354 20.46 5.94 -17.25
C SER A 354 21.01 6.90 -18.30
N GLY A 355 20.19 7.24 -19.29
CA GLY A 355 20.47 8.36 -20.20
C GLY A 355 20.26 9.73 -19.56
N GLN A 356 19.65 9.79 -18.38
CA GLN A 356 19.43 10.98 -17.55
C GLN A 356 20.38 11.01 -16.33
N SER A 357 21.49 10.27 -16.39
CA SER A 357 22.44 10.16 -15.28
C SER A 357 23.09 11.50 -14.94
N LEU A 358 23.05 11.88 -13.66
CA LEU A 358 23.83 12.96 -13.07
C LEU A 358 25.19 12.47 -12.55
N TYR A 359 25.41 11.15 -12.50
CA TYR A 359 26.75 10.60 -12.27
C TYR A 359 27.62 10.84 -13.49
N ASP A 360 28.67 11.64 -13.30
CA ASP A 360 29.72 11.90 -14.28
C ASP A 360 31.00 11.17 -13.85
N PHE A 361 31.40 10.18 -14.66
CA PHE A 361 32.58 9.37 -14.40
C PHE A 361 33.86 10.22 -14.35
N ASN A 362 34.01 11.20 -15.25
CA ASN A 362 35.23 11.99 -15.35
C ASN A 362 35.36 13.00 -14.21
N LEU A 363 34.25 13.44 -13.60
CA LEU A 363 34.29 14.28 -12.40
C LEU A 363 34.56 13.48 -11.12
N ALA A 364 34.32 12.15 -11.13
CA ALA A 364 34.42 11.31 -9.95
C ALA A 364 35.71 10.47 -9.90
N THR A 365 36.29 10.14 -11.05
CA THR A 365 37.44 9.25 -11.14
C THR A 365 38.74 9.90 -10.63
N TYR A 366 39.66 9.08 -10.14
CA TYR A 366 41.05 9.46 -9.84
C TYR A 366 42.01 9.02 -10.95
N ASP A 367 41.51 8.32 -11.96
CA ASP A 367 42.31 7.82 -13.06
C ASP A 367 42.63 8.92 -14.09
N THR A 368 43.40 8.56 -15.12
CA THR A 368 43.62 9.45 -16.27
C THR A 368 42.29 9.78 -16.93
N GLY A 369 41.97 11.08 -17.02
CA GLY A 369 40.67 11.57 -17.48
C GLY A 369 39.87 12.32 -16.41
N ASP A 370 40.39 12.46 -15.18
CA ASP A 370 39.82 13.36 -14.16
C ASP A 370 39.63 14.78 -14.70
N THR A 371 38.44 15.34 -14.47
CA THR A 371 38.02 16.68 -14.89
C THR A 371 37.58 17.56 -13.72
N PHE A 372 37.65 17.07 -12.47
CA PHE A 372 37.28 17.85 -11.30
C PHE A 372 38.37 18.86 -10.95
N ASP A 373 38.04 20.16 -10.98
CA ASP A 373 38.97 21.21 -10.58
C ASP A 373 39.13 21.28 -9.05
N GLN A 374 40.11 20.53 -8.55
CA GLN A 374 40.43 20.47 -7.12
C GLN A 374 40.88 21.83 -6.54
N SER A 375 41.28 22.81 -7.37
CA SER A 375 41.74 24.11 -6.89
C SER A 375 40.62 24.93 -6.24
N LEU A 376 39.36 24.70 -6.64
CA LEU A 376 38.18 25.38 -6.12
C LEU A 376 37.79 24.92 -4.70
N SER A 377 38.19 23.70 -4.31
CA SER A 377 37.80 23.09 -3.04
C SER A 377 38.25 23.89 -1.81
N LYS A 378 39.45 24.49 -1.86
CA LYS A 378 39.98 25.27 -0.74
C LYS A 378 39.10 26.47 -0.40
N GLY A 379 38.71 27.24 -1.42
CA GLY A 379 37.84 28.41 -1.25
C GLY A 379 36.44 28.01 -0.79
N PHE A 380 35.90 26.92 -1.36
CA PHE A 380 34.61 26.37 -0.95
C PHE A 380 34.58 26.00 0.54
N ILE A 381 35.58 25.25 1.03
CA ILE A 381 35.64 24.79 2.42
C ILE A 381 35.73 25.98 3.39
N GLU A 382 36.57 26.97 3.08
CA GLU A 382 36.71 28.17 3.93
C GLU A 382 35.39 28.94 4.06
N ILE A 383 34.63 29.07 2.97
CA ILE A 383 33.33 29.76 2.98
C ILE A 383 32.26 28.91 3.68
N PHE A 384 32.16 27.63 3.33
CA PHE A 384 31.16 26.72 3.87
C PHE A 384 31.28 26.57 5.40
N GLY A 385 32.52 26.44 5.91
CA GLY A 385 32.79 26.32 7.35
C GLY A 385 32.80 27.64 8.12
N MET A 386 32.65 28.79 7.46
CA MET A 386 32.86 30.09 8.09
C MET A 386 31.87 30.36 9.24
N SER A 387 30.60 30.04 9.05
CA SER A 387 29.54 30.29 10.04
C SER A 387 29.75 29.47 11.32
N SER A 388 30.05 28.19 11.19
CA SER A 388 30.32 27.30 12.32
C SER A 388 31.62 27.66 13.04
N LYS A 389 32.67 28.04 12.30
CA LYS A 389 33.93 28.54 12.87
C LYS A 389 33.74 29.79 13.73
N ILE A 390 32.89 30.73 13.29
CA ILE A 390 32.56 31.95 14.06
C ILE A 390 31.81 31.58 15.34
N ALA A 391 30.82 30.70 15.26
CA ALA A 391 30.07 30.23 16.43
C ALA A 391 31.01 29.56 17.45
N ALA A 392 31.83 28.61 17.00
CA ALA A 392 32.78 27.91 17.86
C ALA A 392 33.78 28.86 18.54
N LYS A 393 34.23 29.91 17.84
CA LYS A 393 35.11 30.93 18.44
C LYS A 393 34.45 31.66 19.61
N ARG A 394 33.14 31.93 19.52
CA ARG A 394 32.36 32.55 20.61
C ARG A 394 32.14 31.59 21.76
N ASP A 395 31.95 30.30 21.48
CA ASP A 395 31.72 29.29 22.51
C ASP A 395 33.01 28.89 23.29
N LEU A 396 34.18 29.10 22.68
CA LEU A 396 35.50 28.85 23.29
C LEU A 396 36.12 30.06 24.01
N ALA A 397 35.51 31.24 23.87
CA ALA A 397 35.94 32.48 24.52
C ALA A 397 35.26 32.63 25.88
#